data_AF-A0A7C3TXE9-F1
#
_entry.id   AF-A0A7C3TXE9-F1
#
_cell.length_a   1.000
_cell.length_b   1.000
_cell.length_c   1.000
_cell.angle_alpha   90.00
_cell.angle_beta   90.00
_cell.angle_gamma   90.00
#
_symmetry.space_group_name_H-M   'P 1'
#
loop_
_entity.id
_entity.type
_entity.pdbx_description
1 polymer ?
#
loop_
_entity_poly.entity_id
_entity_poly.type
_entity_poly.pdbx_seq_one_letter_code
_entity_poly.pdbx_strand_id
1 'polypeptide(L)' 'FFSDHELRNLLESRNHSILAHGTESVSEAVFQAMFVRVKEYAGSIVKNLEKLCQEASFPKHEEVLWELEKGVKA' A
#
# COMPACT_ATOMS: atom_id res chain seq x y z
N PHE A 1 -11.06 9.10 14.99
CA PHE A 1 -10.49 10.09 14.04
C PHE A 1 -10.02 11.36 14.73
N PHE A 2 -10.91 12.23 15.25
CA PHE A 2 -10.50 13.53 15.83
C PHE A 2 -9.60 13.41 17.09
N SER A 3 -9.78 12.34 17.88
CA SER A 3 -8.96 12.01 19.05
C SER A 3 -7.74 11.13 18.74
N ASP A 4 -7.59 10.69 17.48
CA ASP A 4 -6.55 9.74 17.07
C ASP A 4 -5.36 10.52 16.50
N HIS A 5 -4.53 11.04 17.40
CA HIS A 5 -3.40 11.89 17.06
C HIS A 5 -2.39 11.18 16.15
N GLU A 6 -2.19 9.88 16.37
CA GLU A 6 -1.28 9.07 15.55
C GLU A 6 -1.77 8.99 14.10
N LEU A 7 -3.04 8.64 13.88
CA LEU A 7 -3.61 8.59 12.53
C LEU A 7 -3.56 9.95 11.83
N ARG A 8 -3.81 11.04 12.57
CA ARG A 8 -3.73 12.39 12.01
C ARG A 8 -2.31 12.73 11.54
N ASN A 9 -1.30 12.42 12.34
CA ASN A 9 0.10 12.67 11.98
C ASN A 9 0.48 11.86 10.74
N LEU A 10 0.08 10.58 10.67
CA LEU A 10 0.33 9.74 9.50
C LEU A 10 -0.33 10.31 8.22
N LEU A 11 -1.57 10.82 8.33
CA LEU A 11 -2.27 11.42 7.20
C LEU A 11 -1.68 12.76 6.77
N GLU A 12 -1.18 13.54 7.72
CA GLU A 12 -0.45 14.77 7.46
C GLU A 12 0.86 14.48 6.71
N SER A 13 1.65 13.49 7.16
CA SER A 13 2.84 13.04 6.45
C SER A 13 2.54 12.57 5.02
N ARG A 14 1.42 11.88 4.79
CA ARG A 14 0.98 11.52 3.42
C ARG A 14 0.75 12.76 2.56
N ASN A 15 0.10 13.80 3.08
CA ASN A 15 -0.20 15.00 2.29
C ASN A 15 1.08 15.75 1.86
N HIS A 16 2.10 15.76 2.71
CA HIS A 16 3.41 16.34 2.39
C HIS A 16 4.27 15.45 1.48
N SER A 17 3.81 14.22 1.17
CA SER A 17 4.55 13.33 0.29
C SER A 17 4.56 13.81 -1.16
N ILE A 18 5.64 13.47 -1.87
CA ILE A 18 5.87 13.79 -3.28
C ILE A 18 4.79 13.24 -4.23
N LEU A 19 4.12 12.15 -3.84
CA LEU A 19 3.04 11.54 -4.64
C LEU A 19 1.65 12.12 -4.34
N ALA A 20 1.56 13.08 -3.41
CA ALA A 20 0.32 13.79 -3.09
C ALA A 20 0.44 15.27 -3.48
N HIS A 21 0.73 16.14 -2.51
CA HIS A 21 0.77 17.60 -2.71
C HIS A 21 2.07 18.25 -2.24
N GLY A 22 2.99 17.49 -1.66
CA GLY A 22 4.24 18.04 -1.13
C GLY A 22 5.47 17.58 -1.92
N THR A 23 6.62 17.68 -1.27
CA THR A 23 7.94 17.39 -1.87
C THR A 23 8.75 16.38 -1.06
N GLU A 24 8.18 15.86 0.03
CA GLU A 24 8.89 15.00 0.96
C GLU A 24 8.76 13.52 0.54
N SER A 25 9.81 12.74 0.80
CA SER A 25 9.71 11.29 0.72
C SER A 25 9.10 10.74 2.01
N VAL A 26 8.32 9.66 1.89
CA VAL A 26 7.77 8.96 3.06
C VAL A 26 8.74 7.86 3.45
N SER A 27 9.13 7.81 4.72
CA SER A 27 9.99 6.75 5.23
C SER A 27 9.24 5.42 5.29
N GLU A 28 9.97 4.31 5.21
CA GLU A 28 9.37 2.97 5.32
C GLU A 28 8.60 2.79 6.63
N ALA A 29 9.11 3.32 7.74
CA ALA A 29 8.44 3.25 9.05
C ALA A 29 7.05 3.93 9.02
N VAL A 30 6.96 5.12 8.42
CA VAL A 30 5.69 5.85 8.28
C VAL A 30 4.73 5.11 7.36
N PHE A 31 5.23 4.55 6.26
CA PHE A 31 4.44 3.72 5.36
C PHE A 31 3.86 2.50 6.09
N GLN A 32 4.69 1.74 6.83
CA GLN A 32 4.24 0.53 7.53
C GLN A 32 3.20 0.88 8.61
N ALA A 33 3.42 1.94 9.38
CA ALA A 33 2.46 2.40 10.38
C ALA A 33 1.10 2.77 9.74
N MET A 34 1.12 3.54 8.65
CA MET A 34 -0.10 3.88 7.91
C MET A 34 -0.80 2.63 7.35
N PHE A 35 -0.03 1.71 6.75
CA PHE A 35 -0.56 0.50 6.13
C PHE A 35 -1.32 -0.37 7.12
N VAL A 36 -0.77 -0.57 8.33
CA VAL A 36 -1.42 -1.33 9.41
C VAL A 36 -2.76 -0.68 9.78
N ARG A 37 -2.77 0.64 10.04
CA ARG A 37 -4.01 1.35 10.43
C ARG A 37 -5.07 1.27 9.33
N VAL A 38 -4.69 1.45 8.07
CA VAL A 38 -5.61 1.30 6.94
C VAL A 38 -6.19 -0.10 6.87
N LYS A 39 -5.38 -1.16 7.04
CA LYS A 39 -5.87 -2.54 7.07
C LYS A 39 -6.82 -2.82 8.24
N GLU A 40 -6.57 -2.27 9.42
CA GLU A 40 -7.47 -2.40 10.57
C GLU A 40 -8.85 -1.81 10.26
N TYR A 41 -8.89 -0.57 9.76
CA TYR A 41 -10.15 0.08 9.38
C TYR A 41 -10.85 -0.65 8.24
N ALA A 42 -10.13 -0.98 7.16
CA ALA A 42 -10.71 -1.69 6.02
C ALA A 42 -11.21 -3.09 6.40
N GLY A 43 -10.47 -3.81 7.26
CA GLY A 43 -10.81 -5.15 7.72
C GLY A 43 -12.08 -5.20 8.56
N SER A 44 -12.44 -4.09 9.23
CA SER A 44 -13.71 -3.98 9.94
C SER A 44 -14.94 -3.97 9.00
N ILE A 45 -14.74 -3.66 7.72
CA ILE A 45 -15.79 -3.54 6.71
C ILE A 45 -15.73 -4.68 5.69
N VAL A 46 -14.52 -5.05 5.25
CA VAL A 46 -14.28 -5.99 4.15
C VAL A 46 -13.74 -7.30 4.68
N LYS A 47 -14.58 -8.34 4.69
CA LYS A 47 -14.25 -9.66 5.27
C LYS A 47 -13.15 -10.42 4.53
N ASN A 48 -12.98 -10.16 3.22
CA ASN A 48 -11.97 -10.81 2.37
C ASN A 48 -10.80 -9.88 2.02
N LEU A 49 -10.52 -8.87 2.85
CA LEU A 49 -9.50 -7.86 2.57
C LEU A 49 -8.14 -8.46 2.21
N GLU A 50 -7.69 -9.47 2.95
CA GLU A 50 -6.38 -10.09 2.72
C GLU A 50 -6.25 -10.66 1.30
N LYS A 51 -7.30 -11.35 0.83
CA LYS A 51 -7.34 -11.88 -0.53
C LYS A 51 -7.28 -10.76 -1.57
N LEU A 52 -8.02 -9.67 -1.36
CA LEU A 52 -8.00 -8.52 -2.26
C LEU A 52 -6.62 -7.85 -2.30
N CYS A 53 -5.92 -7.76 -1.17
CA CYS A 53 -4.55 -7.26 -1.13
C CYS A 53 -3.59 -8.14 -1.94
N GLN A 54 -3.75 -9.46 -1.86
CA GLN A 54 -2.94 -10.41 -2.64
C GLN A 54 -3.22 -10.25 -4.15
N GLU A 55 -4.49 -10.15 -4.54
CA GLU A 55 -4.90 -9.97 -5.95
C GLU A 55 -4.49 -8.60 -6.51
N ALA A 56 -4.41 -7.57 -5.66
CA ALA A 56 -3.97 -6.23 -6.04
C ALA A 56 -2.44 -6.04 -5.99
N SER A 57 -1.68 -7.07 -5.57
CA SER A 57 -0.23 -7.00 -5.53
C SER A 57 0.36 -7.04 -6.94
N PHE A 58 1.42 -6.27 -7.17
CA PHE A 58 2.17 -6.38 -8.41
C PHE A 58 2.84 -7.76 -8.49
N PRO A 59 2.84 -8.41 -9.68
CA PRO A 59 3.57 -9.64 -9.88
C PRO A 59 5.06 -9.40 -9.62
N LYS A 60 5.75 -10.42 -9.11
CA LYS A 60 7.20 -10.34 -8.92
C LYS A 60 7.86 -10.25 -10.29
N HIS A 61 9.01 -9.57 -10.34
CA HIS A 61 9.75 -9.41 -11.58
C HIS A 61 10.05 -10.75 -12.28
N GLU A 62 10.42 -11.77 -11.50
CA GLU A 62 10.66 -13.14 -11.99
C GLU A 62 9.41 -13.77 -12.63
N GLU A 63 8.23 -13.55 -12.05
CA GLU A 63 6.96 -14.06 -12.58
C GLU A 63 6.64 -13.39 -13.93
N VAL A 64 6.89 -12.09 -14.03
CA VAL A 64 6.72 -11.35 -15.28
C VAL A 64 7.69 -11.87 -16.36
N LEU A 65 8.97 -12.06 -16.02
CA LEU A 65 9.97 -12.59 -16.96
C LEU A 65 9.59 -13.99 -17.46
N TRP A 66 9.19 -14.88 -16.56
CA TRP A 66 8.76 -16.24 -16.89
C TRP A 66 7.57 -16.25 -17.87
N GLU A 67 6.56 -15.41 -17.65
CA GLU A 67 5.42 -15.31 -18.55
C GLU A 67 5.80 -14.71 -19.93
N LEU A 68 6.70 -13.73 -19.96
CA LEU A 68 7.21 -13.20 -21.23
C LEU A 68 7.99 -14.26 -22.03
N GLU A 69 8.82 -15.08 -21.37
CA GLU A 69 9.59 -16.14 -22.03
C GLU A 69 8.71 -17.27 -22.58
N LYS A 70 7.59 -17.59 -21.90
CA LYS A 70 6.58 -18.51 -22.44
C LYS A 70 5.95 -17.99 -23.72
N GLY A 71 5.61 -16.70 -23.76
CA GLY A 71 5.01 -16.06 -24.93
C GLY A 71 5.92 -16.01 -26.16
N VAL A 72 7.25 -16.08 -25.97
CA VAL A 72 8.25 -16.13 -27.07
C VAL A 72 8.43 -17.55 -27.63
N LYS A 73 8.05 -18.59 -26.87
CA LYS A 73 8.20 -20.01 -27.26
C LYS A 73 6.92 -20.63 -27.85
N ALA A 74 5.81 -19.90 -27.88
CA ALA A 74 4.54 -20.30 -28.50
C ALA A 74 4.47 -19.77 -29.94
#